data_AF-A0A1C5YTY5-F1
#
_entry.id   AF-A0A1C5YTY5-F1
#
_cell.length_a   1.000
_cell.length_b   1.000
_cell.length_c   1.000
_cell.angle_alpha   90.00
_cell.angle_beta   90.00
_cell.angle_gamma   90.00
#
_symmetry.space_group_name_H-M   'P 1'
#
loop_
_entity.id
_entity.type
_entity.pdbx_description
1 polymer ?
#
loop_
_entity_poly.entity_id
_entity_poly.type
_entity_poly.pdbx_seq_one_letter_code
_entity_poly.pdbx_strand_id
1 'polypeptide(L)'
;MERTELPDFFKELSTLVEDAHRYAKVAGVNFFKQNFRRQGFLDTSLIPWAKRSLTIGSDRGVLIQSGKLRDSIHAVSRGIDRITFQTDPLAYAKIHNEGGYIVVTERMKRYFWYLYMKSTGTMQKKKNGELRKNKANARLSTMASFYKGMALKKAGSRIRIPKRQYMGESAAFMKQLDAWIASEIDKRFSNI
;
A
#
# COMPACT_ATOMS: atom_id res chain seq x y z
N MET A 1 -0.33 25.32 56.12
CA MET A 1 -1.08 24.78 54.98
C MET A 1 -0.32 25.20 53.73
N GLU A 2 0.36 24.25 53.10
CA GLU A 2 0.88 24.44 51.74
C GLU A 2 -0.30 24.77 50.84
N ARG A 3 -0.24 25.92 50.16
CA ARG A 3 -1.23 26.23 49.11
C ARG A 3 -0.92 25.30 47.95
N THR A 4 -1.70 24.25 47.78
CA THR A 4 -1.73 23.52 46.52
C THR A 4 -2.26 24.49 45.45
N GLU A 5 -1.36 25.00 44.61
CA GLU A 5 -1.78 25.78 43.44
C GLU A 5 -2.65 24.89 42.56
N LEU A 6 -3.86 25.36 42.24
CA LEU A 6 -4.76 24.66 41.33
C LEU A 6 -4.05 24.45 39.98
N PRO A 7 -4.02 23.23 39.43
CA PRO A 7 -3.41 22.98 38.13
C PRO A 7 -4.09 23.81 37.04
N ASP A 8 -3.29 24.31 36.09
CA ASP A 8 -3.78 25.06 34.93
C ASP A 8 -4.38 24.08 33.89
N PHE A 9 -5.65 23.74 34.09
CA PHE A 9 -6.39 22.82 33.24
C PHE A 9 -6.41 23.25 31.76
N PHE A 10 -6.46 24.55 31.47
CA PHE A 10 -6.50 25.04 30.09
C PHE A 10 -5.18 24.80 29.36
N LYS A 11 -4.07 25.01 30.06
CA LYS A 11 -2.75 24.70 29.54
C LYS A 11 -2.60 23.20 29.26
N GLU A 12 -3.04 22.34 30.19
CA GLU A 12 -2.98 20.88 30.00
C GLU A 12 -3.86 20.38 28.85
N LEU A 13 -5.05 20.98 28.67
CA LEU A 13 -5.90 20.66 27.53
C LEU A 13 -5.25 21.09 26.21
N SER A 14 -4.63 22.27 26.15
CA SER A 14 -3.94 22.73 24.94
C SER A 14 -2.79 21.81 24.55
N THR A 15 -1.97 21.37 25.52
CA THR A 15 -0.86 20.45 25.26
C THR A 15 -1.37 19.07 24.82
N LEU A 16 -2.44 18.57 25.43
CA LEU A 16 -3.09 17.32 25.01
C LEU A 16 -3.55 17.38 23.55
N VAL A 17 -4.15 18.49 23.11
CA VAL A 17 -4.59 18.65 21.72
C VAL A 17 -3.40 18.61 20.74
N GLU A 18 -2.30 19.28 21.08
CA GLU A 18 -1.07 19.24 20.27
C GLU A 18 -0.46 17.85 20.19
N ASP A 19 -0.42 17.15 21.32
CA ASP A 19 0.10 15.79 21.40
C ASP A 19 -0.79 14.80 20.66
N ALA A 20 -2.12 14.96 20.74
CA ALA A 20 -3.07 14.17 19.98
C ALA A 20 -2.89 14.34 18.48
N HIS A 21 -2.70 15.58 17.99
CA HIS A 21 -2.41 15.82 16.58
C HIS A 21 -1.09 15.18 16.14
N ARG A 22 -0.03 15.34 16.94
CA ARG A 22 1.29 14.75 16.65
C ARG A 22 1.21 13.23 16.60
N TYR A 23 0.54 12.63 17.59
CA TYR A 23 0.32 11.20 17.67
C TYR A 23 -0.49 10.70 16.47
N ALA A 24 -1.63 11.33 16.17
CA ALA A 24 -2.52 10.91 15.07
C ALA A 24 -1.80 10.90 13.72
N LYS A 25 -0.94 11.89 13.43
CA LYS A 25 -0.11 11.92 12.21
C LYS A 25 0.79 10.69 12.10
N VAL A 26 1.55 10.40 13.16
CA VAL A 26 2.51 9.28 13.17
C VAL A 26 1.78 7.94 13.16
N ALA A 27 0.76 7.80 14.02
CA ALA A 27 -0.05 6.61 14.15
C ALA A 27 -0.77 6.26 12.84
N GLY A 28 -1.38 7.24 12.16
CA GLY A 28 -2.09 7.00 10.90
C GLY A 28 -1.17 6.57 9.76
N VAL A 29 -0.01 7.20 9.61
CA VAL A 29 0.99 6.76 8.61
C VAL A 29 1.42 5.32 8.89
N ASN A 30 1.71 4.99 10.16
CA ASN A 30 2.10 3.64 10.55
C ASN A 30 0.96 2.63 10.35
N PHE A 31 -0.28 3.01 10.66
CA PHE A 31 -1.47 2.18 10.50
C PHE A 31 -1.65 1.76 9.04
N PHE A 32 -1.60 2.70 8.10
CA PHE A 32 -1.73 2.41 6.67
C PHE A 32 -0.51 1.66 6.12
N LYS A 33 0.71 1.97 6.57
CA LYS A 33 1.91 1.20 6.19
C LYS A 33 1.81 -0.26 6.67
N GLN A 34 1.21 -0.51 7.83
CA GLN A 34 1.03 -1.86 8.37
C GLN A 34 0.04 -2.70 7.55
N ASN A 35 -0.91 -2.09 6.83
CA ASN A 35 -1.80 -2.82 5.90
C ASN A 35 -1.03 -3.56 4.80
N PHE A 36 0.14 -3.06 4.37
CA PHE A 36 1.03 -3.78 3.45
C PHE A 36 1.62 -5.03 4.07
N ARG A 37 1.88 -5.04 5.38
CA ARG A 37 2.32 -6.26 6.08
C ARG A 37 1.16 -7.23 6.29
N ARG A 38 -0.02 -6.70 6.66
CA ARG A 38 -1.27 -7.49 6.82
C ARG A 38 -1.80 -8.07 5.51
N GLN A 39 -1.35 -7.54 4.37
CA GLN A 39 -1.81 -7.93 3.03
C GLN A 39 -3.32 -7.69 2.84
N GLY A 40 -3.83 -6.62 3.45
CA GLY A 40 -5.25 -6.30 3.49
C GLY A 40 -5.52 -4.94 4.13
N PHE A 41 -6.73 -4.42 3.92
CA PHE A 41 -7.19 -3.19 4.57
C PHE A 41 -7.81 -3.53 5.92
N LEU A 42 -7.29 -2.96 7.01
CA LEU A 42 -7.93 -3.08 8.31
C LEU A 42 -8.95 -1.96 8.49
N ASP A 43 -10.23 -2.33 8.48
CA ASP A 43 -11.36 -1.49 8.90
C ASP A 43 -11.95 -2.07 10.21
N THR A 44 -13.26 -2.33 10.29
CA THR A 44 -13.88 -3.08 11.39
C THR A 44 -13.32 -4.51 11.47
N SER A 45 -12.97 -5.07 10.31
CA SER A 45 -12.26 -6.34 10.17
C SER A 45 -11.17 -6.22 9.10
N LEU A 46 -10.25 -7.19 9.06
CA LEU A 46 -9.24 -7.25 8.01
C LEU A 46 -9.87 -7.73 6.70
N ILE A 47 -9.87 -6.86 5.69
CA ILE A 47 -10.31 -7.15 4.31
C ILE A 47 -9.07 -7.54 3.48
N PRO A 48 -8.81 -8.82 3.22
CA PRO A 48 -7.60 -9.26 2.52
C PRO A 48 -7.60 -8.80 1.06
N TRP A 49 -6.42 -8.44 0.54
CA TRP A 49 -6.27 -8.06 -0.86
C TRP A 49 -6.37 -9.26 -1.79
N ALA A 50 -6.95 -9.04 -2.97
CA ALA A 50 -6.96 -10.03 -4.03
C ALA A 50 -5.52 -10.45 -4.40
N LYS A 51 -5.27 -11.76 -4.35
CA LYS A 51 -3.98 -12.39 -4.68
C LYS A 51 -3.56 -12.07 -6.12
N ARG A 52 -2.27 -12.19 -6.40
CA ARG A 52 -1.74 -12.06 -7.76
C ARG A 52 -2.19 -13.28 -8.57
N SER A 53 -2.57 -13.08 -9.83
CA SER A 53 -2.85 -14.20 -10.74
C SER A 53 -1.59 -14.99 -11.09
N LEU A 54 -0.42 -14.33 -11.06
CA LEU A 54 0.87 -14.93 -11.31
C LEU A 54 1.86 -14.47 -10.22
N THR A 55 2.57 -15.42 -9.63
CA THR A 55 3.60 -15.21 -8.59
C THR A 55 5.00 -15.07 -9.18
N ILE A 56 5.10 -14.63 -10.43
CA ILE A 56 6.37 -14.67 -11.14
C ILE A 56 7.10 -13.35 -10.95
N GLY A 57 8.35 -13.45 -10.50
CA GLY A 57 9.26 -12.31 -10.35
C GLY A 57 9.36 -11.73 -8.93
N SER A 58 8.53 -12.17 -7.97
CA SER A 58 8.74 -11.83 -6.57
C SER A 58 7.92 -12.72 -5.64
N ASP A 59 8.56 -13.26 -4.61
CA ASP A 59 7.91 -13.93 -3.48
C ASP A 59 7.38 -12.91 -2.44
N ARG A 60 7.44 -11.61 -2.75
CA ARG A 60 6.99 -10.54 -1.86
C ARG A 60 5.47 -10.39 -1.88
N GLY A 61 4.96 -9.85 -0.78
CA GLY A 61 3.55 -9.52 -0.61
C GLY A 61 2.98 -8.67 -1.76
N VAL A 62 1.69 -8.79 -1.99
CA VAL A 62 0.89 -7.95 -2.88
C VAL A 62 1.14 -6.46 -2.60
N LEU A 63 1.18 -5.65 -3.67
CA LEU A 63 1.59 -4.23 -3.68
C LEU A 63 3.04 -3.94 -3.23
N ILE A 64 3.85 -4.96 -2.94
CA ILE A 64 5.26 -4.81 -2.61
C ILE A 64 6.10 -5.35 -3.78
N GLN A 65 6.79 -4.45 -4.47
CA GLN A 65 7.87 -4.79 -5.41
C GLN A 65 9.19 -4.19 -4.89
N SER A 66 9.29 -2.86 -4.86
CA SER A 66 10.40 -2.11 -4.25
C SER A 66 10.06 -1.56 -2.86
N GLY A 67 8.77 -1.46 -2.50
CA GLY A 67 8.30 -0.79 -1.28
C GLY A 67 7.85 0.66 -1.49
N LYS A 68 8.16 1.26 -2.65
CA LYS A 68 7.92 2.69 -2.94
C LYS A 68 6.50 3.17 -2.61
N LEU A 69 5.46 2.41 -2.95
CA LEU A 69 4.07 2.80 -2.65
C LEU A 69 3.81 2.91 -1.15
N ARG A 70 4.24 1.90 -0.37
CA ARG A 70 4.11 1.91 1.09
C ARG A 70 4.86 3.10 1.67
N ASP A 71 6.09 3.30 1.21
CA ASP A 71 7.00 4.29 1.79
C ASP A 71 6.56 5.72 1.45
N SER A 72 5.83 5.91 0.33
CA SER A 72 5.26 7.19 -0.09
C SER A 72 4.11 7.71 0.78
N ILE A 73 3.57 6.90 1.71
CA ILE A 73 2.48 7.32 2.59
C ILE A 73 3.01 8.32 3.62
N HIS A 74 2.38 9.49 3.66
CA HIS A 74 2.70 10.56 4.59
C HIS A 74 1.44 11.34 5.01
N ALA A 75 1.54 12.05 6.14
CA ALA A 75 0.49 12.92 6.64
C ALA A 75 0.85 14.38 6.39
N VAL A 76 -0.11 15.15 5.89
CA VAL A 76 -0.03 16.61 5.72
C VAL A 76 -1.11 17.26 6.57
N SER A 77 -0.80 18.37 7.20
CA SER A 77 -1.74 19.11 8.05
C SER A 77 -1.63 20.59 7.75
N ARG A 78 -2.77 21.30 7.65
CA ARG A 78 -2.84 22.76 7.59
C ARG A 78 -3.52 23.22 8.87
N GLY A 79 -2.75 23.39 9.95
CA GLY A 79 -3.30 23.60 11.29
C GLY A 79 -3.46 22.30 12.09
N ILE A 80 -4.09 22.44 13.26
CA ILE A 80 -4.31 21.39 14.26
C ILE A 80 -5.64 20.64 14.05
N ASP A 81 -6.56 21.24 13.31
CA ASP A 81 -7.95 20.80 13.11
C ASP A 81 -8.07 19.65 12.10
N ARG A 82 -7.10 19.51 11.19
CA ARG A 82 -7.18 18.52 10.11
C ARG A 82 -5.84 17.90 9.75
N ILE A 83 -5.88 16.57 9.64
CA ILE A 83 -4.81 15.74 9.08
C ILE A 83 -5.31 15.07 7.81
N THR A 84 -4.55 15.23 6.73
CA THR A 84 -4.78 14.54 5.46
C THR A 84 -3.69 13.51 5.24
N PHE A 85 -4.07 12.25 5.05
CA PHE A 85 -3.15 11.18 4.66
C PHE A 85 -3.15 11.04 3.15
N GLN A 86 -1.95 11.03 2.56
CA GLN A 86 -1.78 10.94 1.11
C GLN A 86 -0.54 10.14 0.73
N THR A 87 -0.43 9.81 -0.55
CA THR A 87 0.76 9.21 -1.15
C THR A 87 1.43 10.19 -2.10
N ASP A 88 2.73 10.02 -2.33
CA ASP A 88 3.42 10.66 -3.46
C ASP A 88 2.67 10.44 -4.79
N PRO A 89 2.86 11.30 -5.79
CA PRO A 89 2.21 11.19 -7.10
C PRO A 89 2.73 9.99 -7.90
N LEU A 90 2.26 8.80 -7.55
CA LEU A 90 2.53 7.55 -8.23
C LEU A 90 1.35 7.22 -9.14
N ALA A 91 1.59 7.12 -10.45
CA ALA A 91 0.55 6.89 -11.45
C ALA A 91 -0.35 5.66 -11.18
N TYR A 92 0.15 4.68 -10.42
CA TYR A 92 -0.55 3.44 -10.09
C TYR A 92 -1.17 3.43 -8.69
N ALA A 93 -0.93 4.43 -7.84
CA ALA A 93 -1.40 4.45 -6.45
C ALA A 93 -2.93 4.41 -6.38
N LYS A 94 -3.58 5.37 -7.04
CA LYS A 94 -5.04 5.52 -7.06
C LYS A 94 -5.76 4.25 -7.53
N ILE A 95 -5.38 3.72 -8.70
CA ILE A 95 -6.03 2.53 -9.27
C ILE A 95 -5.82 1.27 -8.42
N HIS A 96 -4.75 1.19 -7.62
CA HIS A 96 -4.61 0.11 -6.65
C HIS A 96 -5.52 0.31 -5.43
N ASN A 97 -5.64 1.53 -4.92
CA ASN A 97 -6.48 1.80 -3.74
C ASN A 97 -7.98 1.64 -4.04
N GLU A 98 -8.42 2.13 -5.21
CA GLU A 98 -9.84 2.18 -5.60
C GLU A 98 -10.25 0.98 -6.47
N GLY A 99 -9.28 0.33 -7.11
CA GLY A 99 -9.55 -0.59 -8.21
C GLY A 99 -9.89 0.18 -9.49
N GLY A 100 -10.19 -0.55 -10.56
CA GLY A 100 -10.66 0.06 -11.80
C GLY A 100 -10.32 -0.74 -13.03
N TYR A 101 -10.20 -0.04 -14.15
CA TYR A 101 -9.91 -0.64 -15.45
C TYR A 101 -8.83 0.13 -16.18
N ILE A 102 -7.95 -0.60 -16.86
CA ILE A 102 -6.97 -0.02 -17.78
C ILE A 102 -7.38 -0.41 -19.19
N VAL A 103 -7.40 0.56 -20.11
CA VAL A 103 -7.65 0.31 -21.53
C VAL A 103 -6.37 -0.19 -22.19
N VAL A 104 -6.46 -1.29 -22.93
CA VAL A 104 -5.33 -1.84 -23.70
C VAL A 104 -5.04 -0.92 -24.87
N THR A 105 -3.81 -0.42 -24.92
CA THR A 105 -3.33 0.40 -26.04
C THR A 105 -2.43 -0.41 -26.97
N GLU A 106 -2.31 0.03 -28.23
CA GLU A 106 -1.36 -0.58 -29.17
C GLU A 106 0.10 -0.46 -28.69
N ARG A 107 0.45 0.64 -28.00
CA ARG A 107 1.77 0.80 -27.37
C ARG A 107 2.02 -0.26 -26.29
N MET A 108 1.02 -0.55 -25.46
CA MET A 108 1.13 -1.62 -24.45
C MET A 108 1.35 -2.97 -25.11
N LYS A 109 0.59 -3.31 -26.16
CA LYS A 109 0.74 -4.58 -26.88
C LYS A 109 2.16 -4.75 -27.44
N ARG A 110 2.69 -3.70 -28.11
CA ARG A 110 4.07 -3.69 -28.62
C ARG A 110 5.11 -3.88 -27.50
N TYR A 111 4.90 -3.23 -26.35
CA TYR A 111 5.78 -3.40 -25.20
C TYR A 111 5.76 -4.83 -24.66
N PHE A 112 4.60 -5.47 -24.58
CA PHE A 112 4.50 -6.87 -24.17
C PHE A 112 5.12 -7.83 -25.20
N TRP A 113 5.06 -7.53 -26.50
CA TRP A 113 5.81 -8.26 -27.52
C TRP A 113 7.32 -8.15 -27.31
N TYR A 114 7.83 -6.95 -27.04
CA TYR A 114 9.23 -6.74 -26.70
C TYR A 114 9.65 -7.58 -25.47
N LEU A 115 8.83 -7.57 -24.40
CA LEU A 115 9.12 -8.38 -23.20
C LEU A 115 9.12 -9.88 -23.50
N TYR A 116 8.18 -10.36 -24.33
CA TYR A 116 8.14 -11.75 -24.79
C TYR A 116 9.43 -12.11 -25.52
N MET A 117 9.81 -11.36 -26.56
CA MET A 117 11.01 -11.64 -27.36
C MET A 117 12.28 -11.61 -26.50
N LYS A 118 12.38 -10.64 -25.59
CA LYS A 118 13.48 -10.55 -24.64
C LYS A 118 13.54 -11.77 -23.72
N SER A 119 12.41 -12.19 -23.16
CA SER A 119 12.37 -13.35 -22.25
C SER A 119 12.70 -14.67 -22.94
N THR A 120 12.32 -14.84 -24.21
CA THR A 120 12.64 -16.05 -24.99
C THR A 120 14.07 -16.03 -25.51
N GLY A 121 14.59 -14.85 -25.87
CA GLY A 121 15.96 -14.69 -26.36
C GLY A 121 17.04 -14.95 -25.31
N THR A 122 16.74 -14.76 -24.03
CA THR A 122 17.68 -15.04 -22.92
C THR A 122 17.61 -16.46 -22.39
N MET A 123 16.75 -17.32 -22.94
CA MET A 123 16.63 -18.70 -22.50
C MET A 123 17.87 -19.52 -22.89
N GLN A 124 18.38 -20.27 -21.93
CA GLN A 124 19.57 -21.10 -22.16
C GLN A 124 19.23 -22.30 -23.04
N LYS A 125 20.06 -22.55 -24.06
CA LYS A 125 19.96 -23.71 -24.94
C LYS A 125 21.07 -24.71 -24.64
N LYS A 126 20.80 -25.98 -24.91
CA LYS A 126 21.80 -27.05 -24.97
C LYS A 126 22.59 -26.92 -26.29
N LYS A 127 23.69 -27.67 -26.41
CA LYS A 127 24.48 -27.74 -27.67
C LYS A 127 23.65 -28.21 -28.88
N ASN A 128 22.65 -29.05 -28.64
CA ASN A 128 21.71 -29.54 -29.68
C ASN A 128 20.59 -28.55 -30.04
N GLY A 129 20.63 -27.31 -29.53
CA GLY A 129 19.63 -26.27 -29.82
C GLY A 129 18.36 -26.31 -28.97
N GLU A 130 18.10 -27.40 -28.23
CA GLU A 130 16.93 -27.49 -27.35
C GLU A 130 17.05 -26.58 -26.14
N LEU A 131 15.90 -26.13 -25.60
CA LEU A 131 15.87 -25.41 -24.33
C LEU A 131 16.36 -26.29 -23.18
N ARG A 132 17.24 -25.73 -22.36
CA ARG A 132 17.71 -26.41 -21.14
C ARG A 132 16.55 -26.50 -20.13
N LYS A 133 16.33 -27.69 -19.57
CA LYS A 133 15.33 -27.91 -18.50
C LYS A 133 15.92 -27.47 -17.15
N ASN A 134 15.75 -26.20 -16.79
CA ASN A 134 16.20 -25.67 -15.50
C ASN A 134 15.19 -24.64 -14.94
N LYS A 135 15.35 -24.29 -13.66
CA LYS A 135 14.45 -23.36 -12.95
C LYS A 135 14.42 -21.96 -13.57
N ALA A 136 15.54 -21.49 -14.13
CA ALA A 136 15.63 -20.18 -14.77
C ALA A 136 14.79 -20.11 -16.05
N ASN A 137 14.96 -21.08 -16.95
CA ASN A 137 14.17 -21.20 -18.17
C ASN A 137 12.70 -21.48 -17.87
N ALA A 138 12.36 -22.26 -16.84
CA ALA A 138 10.97 -22.46 -16.42
C ALA A 138 10.30 -21.14 -16.01
N ARG A 139 11.00 -20.30 -15.22
CA ARG A 139 10.53 -18.96 -14.85
C ARG A 139 10.37 -18.05 -16.06
N LEU A 140 11.38 -18.01 -16.94
CA LEU A 140 11.33 -17.22 -18.18
C LEU A 140 10.20 -17.67 -19.11
N SER A 141 9.95 -18.98 -19.20
CA SER A 141 8.88 -19.55 -20.01
C SER A 141 7.51 -19.13 -19.49
N THR A 142 7.31 -19.18 -18.17
CA THR A 142 6.07 -18.73 -17.55
C THR A 142 5.83 -17.23 -17.77
N MET A 143 6.89 -16.40 -17.67
CA MET A 143 6.80 -14.97 -18.01
C MET A 143 6.48 -14.74 -19.48
N ALA A 144 7.14 -15.47 -20.39
CA ALA A 144 6.92 -15.37 -21.82
C ALA A 144 5.45 -15.65 -22.17
N SER A 145 4.86 -16.71 -21.60
CA SER A 145 3.44 -17.02 -21.80
C SER A 145 2.52 -15.89 -21.34
N PHE A 146 2.80 -15.28 -20.18
CA PHE A 146 2.05 -14.11 -19.71
C PHE A 146 2.18 -12.91 -20.65
N TYR A 147 3.41 -12.57 -21.06
CA TYR A 147 3.65 -11.44 -21.96
C TYR A 147 2.99 -11.64 -23.32
N LYS A 148 3.07 -12.85 -23.88
CA LYS A 148 2.37 -13.20 -25.12
C LYS A 148 0.87 -13.02 -24.98
N GLY A 149 0.26 -13.50 -23.89
CA GLY A 149 -1.17 -13.31 -23.63
C GLY A 149 -1.58 -11.84 -23.54
N MET A 150 -0.74 -10.99 -22.94
CA MET A 150 -0.97 -9.54 -22.86
C MET A 150 -0.81 -8.84 -24.22
N ALA A 151 0.19 -9.24 -25.00
CA ALA A 151 0.46 -8.70 -26.34
C ALA A 151 -0.67 -9.00 -27.34
N LEU A 152 -1.34 -10.14 -27.17
CA LEU A 152 -2.44 -10.60 -28.02
C LEU A 152 -3.81 -10.02 -27.62
N LYS A 153 -3.92 -9.25 -26.53
CA LYS A 153 -5.20 -8.61 -26.17
C LYS A 153 -5.65 -7.64 -27.26
N LYS A 154 -6.97 -7.57 -27.49
CA LYS A 154 -7.59 -6.59 -28.41
C LYS A 154 -7.34 -5.17 -27.89
N ALA A 155 -6.82 -4.25 -28.71
CA ALA A 155 -6.73 -2.85 -28.32
C ALA A 155 -8.12 -2.24 -28.12
N GLY A 156 -8.24 -1.32 -27.18
CA GLY A 156 -9.51 -0.79 -26.69
C GLY A 156 -10.22 -1.71 -25.68
N SER A 157 -9.80 -2.98 -25.52
CA SER A 157 -10.34 -3.84 -24.46
C SER A 157 -9.91 -3.36 -23.08
N ARG A 158 -10.64 -3.77 -22.03
CA ARG A 158 -10.42 -3.34 -20.65
C ARG A 158 -9.80 -4.46 -19.83
N ILE A 159 -8.80 -4.12 -19.03
CA ILE A 159 -8.19 -5.00 -18.02
C ILE A 159 -8.69 -4.55 -16.66
N ARG A 160 -9.35 -5.45 -15.92
CA ARG A 160 -9.80 -5.19 -14.55
C ARG A 160 -8.61 -5.22 -13.59
N ILE A 161 -8.44 -4.15 -12.82
CA ILE A 161 -7.55 -4.06 -11.67
C ILE A 161 -8.40 -4.22 -10.41
N PRO A 162 -8.17 -5.27 -9.61
CA PRO A 162 -8.93 -5.44 -8.38
C PRO A 162 -8.56 -4.35 -7.37
N LYS A 163 -9.56 -3.92 -6.60
CA LYS A 163 -9.38 -2.99 -5.49
C LYS A 163 -8.48 -3.63 -4.42
N ARG A 164 -7.44 -2.92 -4.03
CA ARG A 164 -6.49 -3.28 -2.96
C ARG A 164 -6.30 -2.06 -2.09
N GLN A 165 -7.36 -1.72 -1.37
CA GLN A 165 -7.40 -0.54 -0.51
C GLN A 165 -6.30 -0.65 0.53
N TYR A 166 -5.40 0.31 0.54
CA TYR A 166 -4.32 0.38 1.53
C TYR A 166 -4.48 1.59 2.44
N MET A 167 -5.27 2.58 2.01
CA MET A 167 -5.55 3.82 2.73
C MET A 167 -7.01 4.25 2.51
N GLY A 168 -7.61 4.82 3.54
CA GLY A 168 -9.01 5.27 3.56
C GLY A 168 -9.54 5.32 4.99
N GLU A 169 -10.81 5.65 5.14
CA GLU A 169 -11.48 5.63 6.44
C GLU A 169 -11.46 4.23 7.06
N SER A 170 -11.17 4.16 8.36
CA SER A 170 -11.01 2.91 9.10
C SER A 170 -11.53 3.04 10.53
N ALA A 171 -12.54 2.25 10.87
CA ALA A 171 -13.09 2.19 12.22
C ALA A 171 -12.05 1.71 13.25
N ALA A 172 -11.20 0.74 12.88
CA ALA A 172 -10.12 0.29 13.76
C ALA A 172 -9.07 1.37 14.01
N PHE A 173 -8.77 2.21 13.02
CA PHE A 173 -7.86 3.33 13.23
C PHE A 173 -8.47 4.37 14.17
N MET A 174 -9.74 4.74 13.97
CA MET A 174 -10.43 5.67 14.87
C MET A 174 -10.47 5.14 16.30
N LYS A 175 -10.83 3.87 16.49
CA LYS A 175 -10.80 3.22 17.81
C LYS A 175 -9.42 3.23 18.45
N GLN A 176 -8.34 3.10 17.67
CA GLN A 176 -6.98 3.21 18.18
C GLN A 176 -6.68 4.64 18.67
N LEU A 177 -7.12 5.66 17.93
CA LEU A 177 -6.96 7.06 18.35
C LEU A 177 -7.75 7.33 19.63
N ASP A 178 -9.01 6.93 19.69
CA ASP A 178 -9.89 7.13 20.85
C ASP A 178 -9.29 6.50 22.12
N ALA A 179 -8.82 5.25 22.01
CA ALA A 179 -8.19 4.54 23.12
C ALA A 179 -6.90 5.24 23.59
N TRP A 180 -6.10 5.75 22.66
CA TRP A 180 -4.90 6.50 23.01
C TRP A 180 -5.26 7.82 23.72
N ILE A 181 -6.21 8.59 23.19
CA ILE A 181 -6.65 9.86 23.77
C ILE A 181 -7.21 9.63 25.19
N ALA A 182 -8.08 8.64 25.37
CA ALA A 182 -8.62 8.30 26.69
C ALA A 182 -7.50 7.97 27.69
N SER A 183 -6.53 7.15 27.28
CA SER A 183 -5.39 6.80 28.14
C SER A 183 -4.52 8.02 28.50
N GLU A 184 -4.45 9.02 27.63
CA GLU A 184 -3.63 10.21 27.84
C GLU A 184 -4.34 11.22 28.75
N ILE A 185 -5.67 11.34 28.63
CA ILE A 185 -6.52 12.06 29.58
C ILE A 185 -6.35 11.45 30.97
N ASP A 186 -6.54 10.13 31.11
CA ASP A 186 -6.44 9.46 32.40
C ASP A 186 -5.08 9.71 33.06
N LYS A 187 -3.97 9.56 32.33
CA LYS A 187 -2.62 9.79 32.88
C LYS A 187 -2.41 11.21 33.40
N ARG A 188 -2.93 12.22 32.70
CA ARG A 188 -2.71 13.63 33.04
C ARG A 188 -3.58 14.07 34.21
N PHE A 189 -4.82 13.58 34.26
CA PHE A 189 -5.82 14.07 35.21
C PHE A 189 -6.09 13.12 36.38
N SER A 190 -5.49 11.93 36.45
CA SER A 190 -5.69 11.03 37.60
C SER A 190 -5.02 11.51 38.90
N ASN A 191 -4.06 12.43 38.82
CA ASN A 191 -3.28 12.94 39.97
C ASN A 191 -3.50 14.44 40.23
N ILE A 192 -4.47 15.05 39.53
CA ILE A 192 -4.91 16.43 39.70
C ILE A 192 -6.23 16.39 40.48
#